data_AF-A0A8T4YFL2-F1
#
_entry.id   AF-A0A8T4YFL2-F1
#
_cell.length_a   1.000
_cell.length_b   1.000
_cell.length_c   1.000
_cell.angle_alpha   90.00
_cell.angle_beta   90.00
_cell.angle_gamma   90.00
#
_symmetry.space_group_name_H-M   'P 1'
#
loop_
_entity.id
_entity.type
_entity.pdbx_description
1 polymer ?
#
loop_
_entity_poly.entity_id
_entity_poly.type
_entity_poly.pdbx_seq_one_letter_code
_entity_poly.pdbx_strand_id
1 'polypeptide(L)'
;MKTLDIAMTAVCAALYTIVGYLTNLGIVSPVVGVVRFWPAVIVPAVFAALFGPWVGGIGAAIGIFFADMIQPGHGIPWLSLTVGVPSNFLGFFIIGYISKKNIEWKHVAAGLGVCGVIALMIFYLLNEAILNLDVGLLFLGVFIGCYVIAVIVGHVFPEWRSYQFGSVIGLAVGSAWIGFGLWAYSQVLPLPLSTGWERNAPFYASFLWLVWTFATEIPFLVTLGPPIIKACRRAFPSLTQKKE
;
A
#
# COMPACT_ATOMS: atom_id res chain seq x y z
N MET A 1 -13.11 -6.54 19.71
CA MET A 1 -11.92 -7.36 19.36
C MET A 1 -11.79 -8.47 20.39
N LYS A 2 -11.46 -9.68 19.94
CA LYS A 2 -11.18 -10.84 20.81
C LYS A 2 -9.70 -10.84 21.21
N THR A 3 -9.33 -11.62 22.22
CA THR A 3 -7.92 -11.79 22.66
C THR A 3 -7.01 -12.22 21.50
N LEU A 4 -7.51 -13.09 20.62
CA LEU A 4 -6.78 -13.51 19.42
C LEU A 4 -6.48 -12.34 18.48
N ASP A 5 -7.42 -11.40 18.31
CA ASP A 5 -7.24 -10.24 17.44
C ASP A 5 -6.11 -9.35 17.96
N ILE A 6 -6.03 -9.18 19.28
CA ILE A 6 -4.96 -8.41 19.95
C ILE A 6 -3.61 -9.10 19.72
N ALA A 7 -3.54 -10.41 19.97
CA ALA A 7 -2.32 -11.19 19.76
C ALA A 7 -1.86 -11.11 18.29
N MET A 8 -2.77 -11.27 17.33
CA MET A 8 -2.45 -11.19 15.91
C MET A 8 -2.11 -9.77 15.44
N THR A 9 -2.64 -8.74 16.11
CA THR A 9 -2.24 -7.35 15.88
C THR A 9 -0.77 -7.14 16.27
N ALA A 10 -0.37 -7.65 17.44
CA ALA A 10 1.02 -7.58 17.89
C ALA A 10 1.98 -8.36 16.99
N VAL A 11 1.59 -9.58 16.59
CA VAL A 11 2.37 -10.40 15.65
C VAL A 11 2.49 -9.71 14.28
N CYS A 12 1.39 -9.15 13.77
CA CYS A 12 1.38 -8.40 12.52
C CYS A 12 2.36 -7.22 12.58
N ALA A 13 2.31 -6.42 13.64
CA ALA A 13 3.20 -5.26 13.80
C ALA A 13 4.67 -5.67 13.87
N ALA A 14 4.99 -6.71 14.65
CA ALA A 14 6.35 -7.22 14.79
C ALA A 14 6.88 -7.76 13.45
N LEU A 15 6.11 -8.63 12.77
CA LEU A 15 6.50 -9.17 11.47
C LEU A 15 6.62 -8.08 10.41
N TYR A 16 5.71 -7.11 10.39
CA TYR A 16 5.78 -6.03 9.42
C TYR A 16 7.03 -5.17 9.61
N THR A 17 7.38 -4.89 10.87
CA THR A 17 8.63 -4.18 11.22
C THR A 17 9.87 -4.96 10.78
N ILE A 18 9.93 -6.26 11.15
CA ILE A 18 11.10 -7.11 10.87
C ILE A 18 11.26 -7.35 9.37
N VAL A 19 10.19 -7.74 8.67
CA VAL A 19 10.23 -7.95 7.23
C VAL A 19 10.54 -6.64 6.52
N GLY A 20 9.98 -5.51 6.95
CA GLY A 20 10.31 -4.18 6.44
C GLY A 20 11.80 -3.87 6.53
N TYR A 21 12.41 -4.13 7.69
CA TYR A 21 13.85 -3.95 7.88
C TYR A 21 14.69 -4.88 7.00
N LEU A 22 14.34 -6.17 6.95
CA LEU A 22 15.10 -7.18 6.19
C LEU A 22 14.96 -7.05 4.67
N THR A 23 13.85 -6.49 4.20
CA THR A 23 13.56 -6.31 2.77
C THR A 23 13.83 -4.90 2.28
N ASN A 24 14.45 -4.05 3.11
CA ASN A 24 14.84 -2.73 2.68
C ASN A 24 16.07 -2.80 1.78
N LEU A 25 15.83 -2.63 0.48
CA LEU A 25 16.87 -2.64 -0.55
C LEU A 25 17.60 -1.28 -0.69
N GLY A 26 17.29 -0.30 0.17
CA GLY A 26 17.78 1.08 0.04
C GLY A 26 17.17 1.85 -1.14
N ILE A 27 16.19 1.25 -1.83
CA ILE A 27 15.51 1.85 -2.97
C ILE A 27 14.45 2.82 -2.44
N VAL A 28 14.58 4.08 -2.81
CA VAL A 28 13.62 5.16 -2.54
C VAL A 28 13.08 5.71 -3.84
N SER A 29 11.97 6.47 -3.78
CA SER A 29 11.39 7.08 -4.96
C SER A 29 12.46 7.85 -5.78
N PRO A 30 12.70 7.46 -7.04
CA PRO A 30 13.88 7.87 -7.81
C PRO A 30 13.88 9.35 -8.18
N VAL A 31 12.71 10.02 -8.10
CA VAL A 31 12.54 11.43 -8.45
C VAL A 31 12.41 12.31 -7.21
N VAL A 32 11.81 11.79 -6.14
CA VAL A 32 11.31 12.62 -5.02
C VAL A 32 11.71 12.14 -3.63
N GLY A 33 12.43 11.02 -3.54
CA GLY A 33 12.86 10.40 -2.28
C GLY A 33 11.73 10.19 -1.26
N VAL A 34 12.09 10.14 0.02
CA VAL A 34 11.22 9.89 1.21
C VAL A 34 10.53 8.54 1.22
N VAL A 35 9.78 8.17 0.19
CA VAL A 35 9.01 6.93 0.18
C VAL A 35 9.91 5.78 -0.27
N ARG A 36 9.96 4.74 0.55
CA ARG A 36 10.77 3.54 0.33
C ARG A 36 10.03 2.56 -0.58
N PHE A 37 10.79 1.75 -1.31
CA PHE A 37 10.26 0.52 -1.89
C PHE A 37 9.93 -0.46 -0.75
N TRP A 38 8.66 -0.87 -0.63
CA TRP A 38 8.17 -1.53 0.58
C TRP A 38 7.40 -2.81 0.30
N PRO A 39 8.06 -3.91 -0.11
CA PRO A 39 7.39 -5.19 -0.37
C PRO A 39 6.77 -5.81 0.89
N ALA A 40 7.20 -5.36 2.07
CA ALA A 40 6.72 -5.81 3.36
C ALA A 40 5.21 -5.57 3.58
N VAL A 41 4.55 -4.71 2.78
CA VAL A 41 3.09 -4.50 2.78
C VAL A 41 2.28 -5.78 2.67
N ILE A 42 2.89 -6.84 2.14
CA ILE A 42 2.28 -8.16 2.06
C ILE A 42 1.87 -8.69 3.45
N VAL A 43 2.66 -8.40 4.49
CA VAL A 43 2.41 -8.89 5.86
C VAL A 43 1.08 -8.36 6.39
N PRO A 44 0.88 -7.03 6.57
CA PRO A 44 -0.37 -6.52 7.08
C PRO A 44 -1.55 -6.81 6.15
N ALA A 45 -1.37 -6.89 4.84
CA ALA A 45 -2.45 -7.28 3.93
C ALA A 45 -2.95 -8.71 4.17
N VAL A 46 -2.04 -9.66 4.41
CA VAL A 46 -2.40 -11.06 4.75
C VAL A 46 -3.13 -11.10 6.09
N PHE A 47 -2.63 -10.41 7.11
CA PHE A 47 -3.28 -10.33 8.42
C PHE A 47 -4.66 -9.66 8.34
N ALA A 48 -4.79 -8.60 7.53
CA ALA A 48 -6.06 -7.93 7.27
C ALA A 48 -7.08 -8.89 6.66
N ALA A 49 -6.66 -9.72 5.70
CA ALA A 49 -7.54 -10.68 5.03
C ALA A 49 -7.91 -11.90 5.89
N LEU A 50 -7.02 -12.33 6.80
CA LEU A 50 -7.24 -13.50 7.67
C LEU A 50 -8.01 -13.16 8.94
N PHE A 51 -7.66 -12.05 9.60
CA PHE A 51 -8.18 -11.70 10.92
C PHE A 51 -9.13 -10.49 10.88
N GLY A 52 -8.97 -9.62 9.89
CA GLY A 52 -9.93 -8.56 9.58
C GLY A 52 -9.35 -7.15 9.63
N PRO A 53 -10.20 -6.14 9.37
CA PRO A 53 -9.77 -4.76 9.13
C PRO A 53 -9.00 -4.16 10.31
N TRP A 54 -9.47 -4.39 11.55
CA TRP A 54 -8.81 -3.87 12.75
C TRP A 54 -7.42 -4.47 12.98
N VAL A 55 -7.27 -5.78 12.79
CA VAL A 55 -5.98 -6.46 12.99
C VAL A 55 -4.95 -6.00 11.97
N GLY A 56 -5.33 -5.97 10.69
CA GLY A 56 -4.47 -5.48 9.63
C GLY A 56 -4.13 -3.99 9.77
N GLY A 57 -5.14 -3.14 9.98
CA GLY A 57 -4.97 -1.69 10.08
C GLY A 57 -4.12 -1.27 11.28
N ILE A 58 -4.45 -1.74 12.50
CA ILE A 58 -3.68 -1.39 13.70
C ILE A 58 -2.28 -2.02 13.65
N GLY A 59 -2.19 -3.28 13.21
CA GLY A 59 -0.91 -3.97 13.08
C GLY A 59 0.02 -3.25 12.10
N ALA A 60 -0.50 -2.78 10.97
CA ALA A 60 0.25 -1.99 10.01
C ALA A 60 0.67 -0.62 10.55
N ALA A 61 -0.24 0.08 11.23
CA ALA A 61 0.02 1.37 11.85
C ALA A 61 1.17 1.31 12.88
N ILE A 62 1.13 0.32 13.77
CA ILE A 62 2.20 0.12 14.75
C ILE A 62 3.49 -0.32 14.05
N GLY A 63 3.40 -1.28 13.12
CA GLY A 63 4.57 -1.83 12.45
C GLY A 63 5.30 -0.80 11.60
N ILE A 64 4.59 0.06 10.85
CA ILE A 64 5.24 1.11 10.06
C ILE A 64 5.90 2.15 10.95
N PHE A 65 5.29 2.50 12.09
CA PHE A 65 5.89 3.44 13.02
C PHE A 65 7.26 2.94 13.49
N PHE A 66 7.34 1.69 13.97
CA PHE A 66 8.62 1.12 14.38
C PHE A 66 9.60 0.97 13.22
N ALA A 67 9.12 0.58 12.04
CA ALA A 67 9.96 0.49 10.85
C ALA A 67 10.55 1.86 10.45
N ASP A 68 9.79 2.94 10.58
CA ASP A 68 10.26 4.30 10.35
C ASP A 68 11.30 4.71 11.40
N MET A 69 11.11 4.33 12.67
CA MET A 69 12.03 4.71 13.74
C MET A 69 13.38 3.98 13.68
N ILE A 70 13.38 2.72 13.24
CA ILE A 70 14.59 1.89 13.21
C ILE A 70 15.40 2.15 11.93
N GLN A 71 14.74 2.54 10.84
CA GLN A 71 15.42 2.69 9.56
C GLN A 71 16.31 3.95 9.54
N PRO A 72 17.60 3.81 9.18
CA PRO A 72 18.49 4.95 8.98
C PRO A 72 17.89 5.97 8.00
N GLY A 73 17.80 7.23 8.42
CA GLY A 73 17.27 8.34 7.61
C GLY A 73 15.76 8.61 7.73
N HIS A 74 14.99 7.73 8.38
CA HIS A 74 13.52 7.85 8.49
C HIS A 74 12.99 8.11 9.91
N GLY A 75 13.88 8.22 10.90
CA GLY A 75 13.56 8.36 12.33
C GLY A 75 12.94 9.71 12.73
N ILE A 76 11.91 10.17 12.01
CA ILE A 76 11.15 11.38 12.29
C ILE A 76 9.76 10.96 12.80
N PRO A 77 9.55 10.85 14.13
CA PRO A 77 8.29 10.36 14.70
C PRO A 77 7.07 11.12 14.20
N TRP A 78 7.17 12.45 14.10
CA TRP A 78 6.06 13.30 13.66
C TRP A 78 5.64 13.04 12.21
N LEU A 79 6.60 12.79 11.32
CA LEU A 79 6.31 12.45 9.93
C LEU A 79 5.59 11.11 9.86
N SER A 80 6.08 10.11 10.59
CA SER A 80 5.44 8.79 10.64
C SER A 80 4.03 8.89 11.21
N LEU A 81 3.83 9.54 12.35
CA LEU A 81 2.52 9.65 13.01
C LEU A 81 1.47 10.40 12.19
N THR A 82 1.88 11.35 11.34
CA THR A 82 0.97 12.16 10.52
C THR A 82 0.74 11.57 9.12
N VAL A 83 1.73 10.87 8.56
CA VAL A 83 1.69 10.39 7.17
C VAL A 83 1.75 8.87 7.10
N GLY A 84 2.82 8.25 7.63
CA GLY A 84 3.04 6.80 7.52
C GLY A 84 1.97 5.97 8.24
N VAL A 85 1.76 6.26 9.52
CA VAL A 85 0.82 5.55 10.40
C VAL A 85 -0.62 5.62 9.89
N PRO A 86 -1.19 6.80 9.57
CA PRO A 86 -2.57 6.86 9.12
C PRO A 86 -2.75 6.25 7.72
N SER A 87 -1.78 6.41 6.82
CA SER A 87 -1.80 5.75 5.51
C SER A 87 -1.89 4.23 5.63
N ASN A 88 -1.01 3.64 6.43
CA ASN A 88 -0.99 2.19 6.65
C ASN A 88 -2.27 1.73 7.33
N PHE A 89 -2.73 2.44 8.36
CA PHE A 89 -4.00 2.13 9.00
C PHE A 89 -5.15 2.08 7.98
N LEU A 90 -5.35 3.16 7.23
CA LEU A 90 -6.45 3.28 6.27
C LEU A 90 -6.36 2.21 5.18
N GLY A 91 -5.18 2.04 4.57
CA GLY A 91 -4.99 1.11 3.47
C GLY A 91 -5.29 -0.33 3.88
N PHE A 92 -4.67 -0.81 4.96
CA PHE A 92 -4.85 -2.21 5.39
C PHE A 92 -6.20 -2.45 6.07
N PHE A 93 -6.80 -1.43 6.70
CA PHE A 93 -8.17 -1.52 7.18
C PHE A 93 -9.14 -1.74 6.02
N ILE A 94 -9.04 -0.95 4.95
CA ILE A 94 -9.89 -1.08 3.76
C ILE A 94 -9.68 -2.46 3.09
N ILE A 95 -8.43 -2.91 2.95
CA ILE A 95 -8.12 -4.25 2.43
C ILE A 95 -8.85 -5.32 3.24
N GLY A 96 -8.70 -5.30 4.57
CA GLY A 96 -9.34 -6.29 5.45
C GLY A 96 -10.86 -6.21 5.45
N TYR A 97 -11.43 -5.02 5.31
CA TYR A 97 -12.88 -4.80 5.24
C TYR A 97 -13.47 -5.39 3.94
N ILE A 98 -12.90 -5.02 2.80
CA ILE A 98 -13.38 -5.46 1.48
C ILE A 98 -13.13 -6.96 1.27
N SER A 99 -12.00 -7.50 1.78
CA SER A 99 -11.66 -8.92 1.65
C SER A 99 -12.71 -9.87 2.23
N LYS A 100 -13.51 -9.41 3.21
CA LYS A 100 -14.59 -10.19 3.83
C LYS A 100 -15.91 -10.13 3.05
N LYS A 101 -16.06 -9.20 2.12
CA LYS A 101 -17.30 -9.01 1.36
C LYS A 101 -17.36 -9.92 0.14
N ASN A 102 -18.56 -10.26 -0.31
CA ASN A 102 -18.75 -10.91 -1.59
C ASN A 102 -18.81 -9.90 -2.75
N ILE A 103 -17.65 -9.59 -3.34
CA ILE A 103 -17.54 -8.59 -4.41
C ILE A 103 -17.92 -9.20 -5.76
N GLU A 104 -19.02 -8.72 -6.32
CA GLU A 104 -19.45 -9.00 -7.70
C GLU A 104 -18.66 -8.17 -8.73
N TRP A 105 -18.63 -8.65 -9.99
CA TRP A 105 -17.93 -8.02 -11.12
C TRP A 105 -18.29 -6.56 -11.38
N LYS A 106 -19.54 -6.16 -11.11
CA LYS A 106 -19.99 -4.77 -11.27
C LYS A 106 -19.21 -3.79 -10.39
N HIS A 107 -18.70 -4.24 -9.24
CA HIS A 107 -17.88 -3.43 -8.35
C HIS A 107 -16.40 -3.47 -8.74
N VAL A 108 -15.93 -4.58 -9.34
CA VAL A 108 -14.58 -4.65 -9.92
C VAL A 108 -14.42 -3.61 -11.03
N ALA A 109 -15.48 -3.36 -11.81
CA ALA A 109 -15.53 -2.28 -12.78
C ALA A 109 -15.46 -0.87 -12.16
N ALA A 110 -15.83 -0.68 -10.88
CA ALA A 110 -15.58 0.60 -10.19
C ALA A 110 -14.09 0.78 -9.84
N GLY A 111 -13.35 -0.33 -9.67
CA GLY A 111 -11.90 -0.33 -9.49
C GLY A 111 -11.15 0.20 -10.71
N LEU A 112 -11.71 0.01 -11.91
CA LEU A 112 -11.22 0.67 -13.14
C LEU A 112 -11.22 2.19 -13.01
N GLY A 113 -12.14 2.79 -12.25
CA GLY A 113 -12.19 4.24 -12.05
C GLY A 113 -10.96 4.75 -11.30
N VAL A 114 -10.63 4.13 -10.17
CA VAL A 114 -9.40 4.43 -9.40
C VAL A 114 -8.16 4.23 -10.26
N CYS A 115 -8.17 3.14 -11.02
CA CYS A 115 -7.14 2.83 -11.98
C CYS A 115 -6.99 3.92 -13.07
N GLY A 116 -8.10 4.36 -13.66
CA GLY A 116 -8.12 5.43 -14.66
C GLY A 116 -7.58 6.74 -14.10
N VAL A 117 -7.89 7.07 -12.85
CA VAL A 117 -7.36 8.28 -12.18
C VAL A 117 -5.84 8.21 -12.06
N ILE A 118 -5.27 7.08 -11.64
CA ILE A 118 -3.81 6.91 -11.54
C ILE A 118 -3.16 7.03 -12.92
N ALA A 119 -3.74 6.41 -13.95
CA ALA A 119 -3.24 6.52 -15.32
C ALA A 119 -3.28 7.96 -15.85
N LEU A 120 -4.36 8.69 -15.59
CA LEU A 120 -4.50 10.10 -15.94
C LEU A 120 -3.49 10.98 -15.21
N MET A 121 -3.21 10.69 -13.93
CA MET A 121 -2.17 11.39 -13.17
C MET A 121 -0.79 11.16 -13.77
N ILE A 122 -0.45 9.93 -14.16
CA ILE A 122 0.83 9.65 -14.83
C ILE A 122 0.92 10.38 -16.17
N PHE A 123 -0.16 10.37 -16.95
CA PHE A 123 -0.24 11.10 -18.22
C PHE A 123 -0.05 12.61 -18.02
N TYR A 124 -0.70 13.21 -17.03
CA TYR A 124 -0.49 14.62 -16.67
C TYR A 124 0.99 14.92 -16.35
N LEU A 125 1.62 14.10 -15.50
CA LEU A 125 3.03 14.26 -15.11
C LEU A 125 4.00 14.11 -16.30
N LEU A 126 3.66 13.30 -17.30
CA LEU A 126 4.42 13.17 -18.55
C LEU A 126 4.28 14.40 -19.45
N ASN A 127 3.06 14.95 -19.60
CA ASN A 127 2.83 16.12 -20.46
C ASN A 127 3.50 17.38 -19.92
N GLU A 128 3.54 17.55 -18.61
CA GLU A 128 4.23 18.67 -17.95
C GLU A 128 5.76 18.50 -17.91
N ALA A 129 6.31 17.45 -18.56
CA ALA A 129 7.73 17.11 -18.55
C ALA A 129 8.34 16.96 -17.14
N ILE A 130 7.51 16.68 -16.13
CA ILE A 130 7.93 16.45 -14.74
C ILE A 130 8.48 15.03 -14.60
N LEU A 131 7.86 14.06 -15.26
CA LEU A 131 8.38 12.71 -15.39
C LEU A 131 9.12 12.54 -16.73
N ASN A 132 10.32 11.96 -16.67
CA ASN A 132 10.96 11.43 -17.85
C ASN A 132 10.09 10.35 -18.49
N LEU A 133 10.10 10.29 -19.83
CA LEU A 133 9.31 9.32 -20.59
C LEU A 133 9.53 7.89 -20.10
N ASP A 134 10.79 7.50 -19.84
CA ASP A 134 11.14 6.16 -19.37
C ASP A 134 10.50 5.83 -18.01
N VAL A 135 10.47 6.79 -17.08
CA VAL A 135 9.89 6.61 -15.74
C VAL A 135 8.37 6.57 -15.81
N GLY A 136 7.76 7.45 -16.61
CA GLY A 136 6.30 7.43 -16.80
C GLY A 136 5.82 6.17 -17.52
N LEU A 137 6.56 5.68 -18.52
CA LEU A 137 6.29 4.40 -19.18
C LEU A 137 6.45 3.23 -18.22
N LEU A 138 7.46 3.24 -17.34
CA LEU A 138 7.62 2.22 -16.30
C LEU A 138 6.43 2.23 -15.34
N PHE A 139 6.01 3.39 -14.85
CA PHE A 139 4.84 3.49 -13.97
C PHE A 139 3.56 3.03 -14.65
N LEU A 140 3.31 3.44 -15.90
CA LEU A 140 2.17 2.95 -16.69
C LEU A 140 2.25 1.44 -16.92
N GLY A 141 3.43 0.92 -17.24
CA GLY A 141 3.65 -0.51 -17.49
C GLY A 141 3.38 -1.36 -16.25
N VAL A 142 3.93 -0.97 -15.09
CA VAL A 142 3.69 -1.65 -13.80
C VAL A 142 2.22 -1.56 -13.43
N PHE A 143 1.62 -0.38 -13.58
CA PHE A 143 0.22 -0.14 -13.28
C PHE A 143 -0.73 -0.99 -14.15
N ILE A 144 -0.56 -0.95 -15.48
CA ILE A 144 -1.35 -1.75 -16.43
C ILE A 144 -1.11 -3.25 -16.20
N GLY A 145 0.16 -3.66 -16.00
CA GLY A 145 0.52 -5.05 -15.73
C GLY A 145 -0.19 -5.60 -14.48
N CYS A 146 -0.18 -4.85 -13.38
CA CYS A 146 -0.85 -5.26 -12.14
C CYS A 146 -2.36 -5.28 -12.28
N TYR A 147 -2.94 -4.33 -13.03
CA TYR A 147 -4.36 -4.33 -13.33
C TYR A 147 -4.76 -5.57 -14.15
N VAL A 148 -4.00 -5.89 -15.20
CA VAL A 148 -4.22 -7.09 -16.02
C VAL A 148 -4.09 -8.37 -15.19
N ILE A 149 -3.06 -8.47 -14.33
CA ILE A 149 -2.90 -9.63 -13.43
C ILE A 149 -4.08 -9.74 -12.47
N ALA A 150 -4.53 -8.63 -11.86
CA ALA A 150 -5.68 -8.63 -10.96
C ALA A 150 -6.97 -9.09 -11.68
N VAL A 151 -7.19 -8.64 -12.91
CA VAL A 151 -8.33 -9.08 -13.73
C VAL A 151 -8.23 -10.57 -14.07
N ILE A 152 -7.08 -11.03 -14.56
CA ILE A 152 -6.86 -12.45 -14.91
C ILE A 152 -7.07 -13.33 -13.68
N VAL A 153 -6.42 -13.03 -12.56
CA VAL A 153 -6.56 -13.81 -11.32
C VAL A 153 -8.00 -13.74 -10.80
N GLY A 154 -8.67 -12.58 -10.89
CA GLY A 154 -10.08 -12.46 -10.52
C GLY A 154 -11.03 -13.28 -11.40
N HIS A 155 -10.69 -13.49 -12.69
CA HIS A 155 -11.42 -14.38 -13.59
C HIS A 155 -11.13 -15.86 -13.32
N VAL A 156 -9.85 -16.22 -13.22
CA VAL A 156 -9.41 -17.62 -13.06
C VAL A 156 -9.72 -18.15 -11.66
N PHE A 157 -9.61 -17.30 -10.64
CA PHE A 157 -9.80 -17.64 -9.23
C PHE A 157 -10.78 -16.67 -8.55
N PRO A 158 -12.10 -16.88 -8.75
CA PRO A 158 -13.15 -16.02 -8.22
C PRO A 158 -13.08 -15.77 -6.71
N GLU A 159 -12.49 -16.70 -5.96
CA GLU A 159 -12.35 -16.60 -4.51
C GLU A 159 -11.50 -15.40 -4.07
N TRP A 160 -10.55 -14.95 -4.91
CA TRP A 160 -9.61 -13.86 -4.60
C TRP A 160 -10.10 -12.47 -5.02
N ARG A 161 -11.21 -12.37 -5.75
CA ARG A 161 -11.75 -11.09 -6.25
C ARG A 161 -11.86 -10.02 -5.16
N SER A 162 -12.46 -10.37 -4.02
CA SER A 162 -12.65 -9.45 -2.90
C SER A 162 -11.32 -8.95 -2.33
N TYR A 163 -10.33 -9.84 -2.20
CA TYR A 163 -9.02 -9.47 -1.70
C TYR A 163 -8.29 -8.55 -2.67
N GLN A 164 -8.23 -8.91 -3.95
CA GLN A 164 -7.53 -8.12 -4.97
C GLN A 164 -8.17 -6.75 -5.18
N PHE A 165 -9.50 -6.69 -5.21
CA PHE A 165 -10.22 -5.43 -5.26
C PHE A 165 -9.93 -4.59 -4.00
N GLY A 166 -9.93 -5.23 -2.83
CA GLY A 166 -9.53 -4.60 -1.57
C GLY A 166 -8.11 -4.05 -1.61
N SER A 167 -7.15 -4.79 -2.17
CA SER A 167 -5.76 -4.36 -2.36
C SER A 167 -5.65 -3.13 -3.23
N VAL A 168 -6.37 -3.06 -4.36
CA VAL A 168 -6.35 -1.88 -5.24
C VAL A 168 -6.94 -0.66 -4.52
N ILE A 169 -8.12 -0.78 -3.93
CA ILE A 169 -8.78 0.37 -3.29
C ILE A 169 -8.04 0.82 -2.02
N GLY A 170 -7.67 -0.12 -1.15
CA GLY A 170 -6.96 0.20 0.09
C GLY A 170 -5.60 0.82 -0.18
N LEU A 171 -4.83 0.25 -1.12
CA LEU A 171 -3.54 0.82 -1.47
C LEU A 171 -3.67 2.19 -2.15
N ALA A 172 -4.69 2.40 -2.99
CA ALA A 172 -4.94 3.73 -3.57
C ALA A 172 -5.22 4.78 -2.49
N VAL A 173 -6.04 4.45 -1.48
CA VAL A 173 -6.33 5.35 -0.35
C VAL A 173 -5.07 5.60 0.49
N GLY A 174 -4.32 4.56 0.84
CA GLY A 174 -3.07 4.69 1.57
C GLY A 174 -2.03 5.53 0.81
N SER A 175 -1.87 5.29 -0.49
CA SER A 175 -0.94 6.02 -1.35
C SER A 175 -1.35 7.48 -1.52
N ALA A 176 -2.65 7.78 -1.62
CA ALA A 176 -3.15 9.14 -1.65
C ALA A 176 -2.84 9.87 -0.33
N TRP A 177 -3.03 9.21 0.81
CA TRP A 177 -2.65 9.78 2.11
C TRP A 177 -1.15 10.10 2.18
N ILE A 178 -0.28 9.21 1.68
CA ILE A 178 1.16 9.48 1.61
C ILE A 178 1.44 10.67 0.70
N GLY A 179 0.93 10.66 -0.53
CA GLY A 179 1.21 11.70 -1.51
C GLY A 179 0.84 13.10 -1.03
N PHE A 180 -0.43 13.28 -0.65
CA PHE A 180 -0.90 14.59 -0.17
C PHE A 180 -0.39 14.91 1.23
N GLY A 181 -0.20 13.91 2.10
CA GLY A 181 0.34 14.08 3.43
C GLY A 181 1.79 14.57 3.43
N LEU A 182 2.65 14.00 2.58
CA LEU A 182 4.04 14.46 2.42
C LEU A 182 4.11 15.88 1.86
N TRP A 183 3.26 16.19 0.87
CA TRP A 183 3.17 17.56 0.35
C TRP A 183 2.76 18.54 1.45
N ALA A 184 1.69 18.25 2.19
CA ALA A 184 1.20 19.11 3.27
C ALA A 184 2.23 19.24 4.40
N TYR A 185 2.88 18.14 4.77
CA TYR A 185 3.95 18.14 5.76
C TYR A 185 5.10 19.06 5.34
N SER A 186 5.53 18.99 4.08
CA SER A 186 6.63 19.82 3.55
C SER A 186 6.35 21.33 3.58
N GLN A 187 5.08 21.75 3.66
CA GLN A 187 4.72 23.17 3.79
C GLN A 187 4.97 23.71 5.19
N VAL A 188 5.07 22.84 6.20
CA VAL A 188 5.19 23.21 7.61
C VAL A 188 6.53 22.76 8.20
N LEU A 189 6.99 21.57 7.85
CA LEU A 189 8.17 20.91 8.40
C LEU A 189 9.05 20.32 7.30
N PRO A 190 10.39 20.25 7.51
CA PRO A 190 11.28 19.71 6.51
C PRO A 190 11.13 18.18 6.36
N LEU A 191 11.11 17.71 5.12
CA LEU A 191 11.21 16.29 4.78
C LEU A 191 12.67 15.80 4.90
N PRO A 192 12.90 14.51 5.19
CA PRO A 192 14.23 13.90 5.21
C PRO A 192 14.74 13.68 3.78
N LEU A 193 15.01 14.78 3.08
CA LEU A 193 15.48 14.83 1.69
C LEU A 193 16.79 15.60 1.58
N SER A 194 17.49 15.37 0.48
CA SER A 194 18.65 16.15 0.04
C SER A 194 18.52 16.62 -1.41
N THR A 195 17.31 16.59 -1.95
CA THR A 195 16.99 16.79 -3.37
C THR A 195 16.40 18.19 -3.67
N GLY A 196 16.36 19.10 -2.69
CA GLY A 196 15.87 20.47 -2.84
C GLY A 196 14.37 20.67 -2.58
N TRP A 197 13.62 19.62 -2.25
CA TRP A 197 12.21 19.68 -1.82
C TRP A 197 12.05 19.35 -0.33
N GLU A 198 13.06 19.64 0.47
CA GLU A 198 12.99 19.46 1.92
C GLU A 198 11.83 20.29 2.48
N ARG A 199 11.61 21.50 1.95
CA ARG A 199 10.45 22.34 2.28
C ARG A 199 9.77 22.86 1.03
N ASN A 200 8.49 23.18 1.17
CA ASN A 200 7.66 23.77 0.13
C ASN A 200 7.69 22.93 -1.16
N ALA A 201 7.57 21.59 -1.01
CA ALA A 201 7.52 20.73 -2.17
C ALA A 201 6.37 21.18 -3.07
N PRO A 202 6.56 21.22 -4.41
CA PRO A 202 5.52 21.65 -5.32
C PRO A 202 4.34 20.67 -5.27
N PHE A 203 3.13 21.15 -5.58
CA PHE A 203 1.92 20.33 -5.44
C PHE A 203 1.99 19.02 -6.24
N TYR A 204 2.61 19.04 -7.42
CA TYR A 204 2.76 17.84 -8.25
C TYR A 204 3.64 16.74 -7.60
N ALA A 205 4.46 17.07 -6.60
CA ALA A 205 5.23 16.07 -5.85
C ALA A 205 4.31 15.08 -5.11
N SER A 206 3.10 15.51 -4.73
CA SER A 206 2.09 14.64 -4.14
C SER A 206 1.71 13.49 -5.06
N PHE A 207 1.57 13.75 -6.37
CA PHE A 207 1.26 12.73 -7.36
C PHE A 207 2.44 11.77 -7.58
N LEU A 208 3.67 12.26 -7.53
CA LEU A 208 4.87 11.43 -7.66
C LEU A 208 4.98 10.43 -6.50
N TRP A 209 4.82 10.89 -5.25
CA TRP A 209 4.82 9.99 -4.09
C TRP A 209 3.64 9.01 -4.13
N LEU A 210 2.45 9.46 -4.53
CA LEU A 210 1.27 8.59 -4.66
C LEU A 210 1.52 7.48 -5.68
N VAL A 211 1.91 7.84 -6.91
CA VAL A 211 2.13 6.88 -8.00
C VAL A 211 3.24 5.91 -7.64
N TRP A 212 4.36 6.41 -7.08
CA TRP A 212 5.45 5.57 -6.62
C TRP A 212 5.00 4.54 -5.58
N THR A 213 4.32 4.99 -4.52
CA THR A 213 3.82 4.11 -3.45
C THR A 213 2.93 3.02 -4.04
N PHE A 214 1.93 3.43 -4.83
CA PHE A 214 0.98 2.49 -5.41
C PHE A 214 1.67 1.48 -6.33
N ALA A 215 2.45 1.97 -7.30
CA ALA A 215 3.05 1.14 -8.34
C ALA A 215 4.05 0.13 -7.78
N THR A 216 4.79 0.51 -6.74
CA THR A 216 5.81 -0.37 -6.15
C THR A 216 5.23 -1.42 -5.21
N GLU A 217 4.09 -1.14 -4.57
CA GLU A 217 3.49 -2.03 -3.56
C GLU A 217 2.44 -2.98 -4.13
N ILE A 218 1.64 -2.54 -5.12
CA ILE A 218 0.54 -3.35 -5.68
C ILE A 218 0.97 -4.72 -6.25
N PRO A 219 2.15 -4.90 -6.89
CA PRO A 219 2.53 -6.19 -7.45
C PRO A 219 2.60 -7.27 -6.37
N PHE A 220 3.12 -6.93 -5.19
CA PHE A 220 3.28 -7.86 -4.06
C PHE A 220 1.92 -8.30 -3.52
N LEU A 221 1.00 -7.36 -3.35
CA LEU A 221 -0.34 -7.66 -2.86
C LEU A 221 -1.08 -8.60 -3.81
N VAL A 222 -1.08 -8.28 -5.11
CA VAL A 222 -1.86 -9.02 -6.10
C VAL A 222 -1.27 -10.42 -6.38
N THR A 223 0.06 -10.56 -6.37
CA THR A 223 0.74 -11.82 -6.74
C THR A 223 1.03 -12.73 -5.55
N LEU A 224 1.52 -12.19 -4.42
CA LEU A 224 1.92 -12.99 -3.26
C LEU A 224 0.80 -13.13 -2.23
N GLY A 225 -0.15 -12.19 -2.18
CA GLY A 225 -1.26 -12.21 -1.22
C GLY A 225 -2.09 -13.49 -1.31
N PRO A 226 -2.67 -13.81 -2.49
CA PRO A 226 -3.49 -15.00 -2.67
C PRO A 226 -2.79 -16.32 -2.26
N PRO A 227 -1.58 -16.66 -2.73
CA PRO A 227 -0.95 -17.93 -2.36
C PRO A 227 -0.64 -18.03 -0.86
N ILE A 228 -0.21 -16.94 -0.22
CA ILE A 228 0.08 -16.93 1.23
C ILE A 228 -1.21 -17.14 2.03
N ILE A 229 -2.27 -16.40 1.72
CA ILE A 229 -3.58 -16.55 2.39
C ILE A 229 -4.10 -17.98 2.21
N LYS A 230 -3.95 -18.55 1.01
CA LYS A 230 -4.34 -19.93 0.71
C LYS A 230 -3.57 -20.93 1.56
N ALA A 231 -2.26 -20.77 1.67
CA ALA A 231 -1.42 -21.63 2.50
C ALA A 231 -1.83 -21.55 3.98
N CYS A 232 -2.05 -20.34 4.51
CA CYS A 232 -2.50 -20.13 5.88
C CYS A 232 -3.86 -20.79 6.16
N ARG A 233 -4.85 -20.62 5.26
CA ARG A 233 -6.18 -21.25 5.41
C ARG A 233 -6.13 -22.78 5.32
N ARG A 234 -5.22 -23.33 4.51
CA ARG A 234 -4.99 -24.79 4.44
C ARG A 234 -4.35 -25.33 5.71
N ALA A 235 -3.37 -24.62 6.26
CA ALA A 235 -2.70 -25.01 7.50
C ALA A 235 -3.61 -24.83 8.73
N PHE A 236 -4.45 -23.79 8.73
CA PHE A 236 -5.36 -23.45 9.82
C PHE A 236 -6.78 -23.27 9.29
N PRO A 237 -7.56 -24.36 9.14
CA PRO A 237 -8.92 -24.31 8.59
C PRO A 237 -9.87 -23.38 9.36
N SER A 238 -9.63 -23.16 10.65
CA SER A 238 -10.37 -22.23 11.51
C SER A 238 -10.31 -20.77 11.06
N LEU A 239 -9.33 -20.40 10.22
CA LEU A 239 -9.19 -19.06 9.62
C LEU A 239 -10.04 -18.87 8.36
N THR A 240 -10.77 -19.90 7.92
CA THR A 240 -11.65 -19.82 6.77
C THR A 240 -12.93 -19.08 7.17
N GLN A 241 -12.96 -17.77 6.94
CA GLN A 241 -14.16 -16.96 7.21
C GLN A 241 -15.21 -17.17 6.12
N LYS A 242 -16.49 -17.23 6.51
CA LYS A 242 -17.62 -17.07 5.59
C LYS A 242 -17.62 -15.63 5.07
N LYS A 243 -17.71 -15.45 3.75
CA LYS A 243 -17.90 -14.13 3.15
C LYS A 243 -19.26 -13.59 3.59
N GLU A 244 -19.29 -12.30 3.95
CA GLU A 244 -20.50 -11.53 4.26
C GLU A 244 -21.11 -10.92 3.00
#